data_AF-A0A954RPR2-F1
#
_entry.id   AF-A0A954RPR2-F1
#
_cell.length_a   1.000
_cell.length_b   1.000
_cell.length_c   1.000
_cell.angle_alpha   90.00
_cell.angle_beta   90.00
_cell.angle_gamma   90.00
#
_symmetry.space_group_name_H-M   'P 1'
#
loop_
_entity.id
_entity.type
_entity.pdbx_description
1 polymer ?
#
loop_
_entity_poly.entity_id
_entity_poly.type
_entity_poly.pdbx_seq_one_letter_code
_entity_poly.pdbx_strand_id
1 'polypeptide(L)'
;MALWAGAFTIGAMTLFATDVSGQQPAQSPGRYPLPSRIDPPVPSLKAIRNQLSQVQYTESTTEGGGNESYDLGTDPPVPEFGRERTDDLGRTYAVRDPWLSDGVESLPTPTDAPPEAVLWWDKDVYEPLRQVPESLPVTLEQILVATLQSSHYVDVIKEIPLIRETSIMEADAQFDWISFVETQWNDISQPVGSRLTTGGPPRYRDHNVTAQAGVRRRNQTGGQFEIGQRIGHQNTNSVFFVPQDQATSRLTINYTQPLLRNAGRAYNTSLTVLAQIETAAAQDELSRNLQAHLVQVTEAYWGLYLERANLLQKQRFLNRAADILEELDRRRDIDALQSQIVRARAAVASRRAEIVRSRTEIQNAESRLRALVNDPRLGDGLMLELIPQDQPSTRAEEIDLRWSVETALQNRPEVGQSIKQIRAAGVRQRIAENEILPQLNAILEMYASGLRGASNLGGSLTDQFATGEPSYSVGLQYEMPIWNRAAKARYNRRRMELRQLEAQFRATAANLTLEVERAVREVTTTYQEMLANFGAMQAADAEVNYIFERWQLLPGS
;
A
#
# COMPACT_ATOMS: atom_id res chain seq x y z
N MET A 1 49.82 -28.11 -24.49
CA MET A 1 49.49 -27.40 -25.73
C MET A 1 50.07 -28.20 -26.89
N ALA A 2 49.20 -28.57 -27.84
CA ALA A 2 49.43 -29.30 -29.11
C ALA A 2 49.92 -30.77 -29.10
N LEU A 3 48.96 -31.64 -29.47
CA LEU A 3 49.04 -32.90 -30.24
C LEU A 3 48.50 -34.12 -29.48
N TRP A 4 47.18 -34.33 -29.55
CA TRP A 4 46.53 -35.63 -29.77
C TRP A 4 45.10 -35.36 -30.21
N ALA A 5 44.86 -35.46 -31.52
CA ALA A 5 43.54 -35.50 -32.14
C ALA A 5 43.36 -36.92 -32.69
N GLY A 6 42.34 -37.63 -32.19
CA GLY A 6 42.05 -39.01 -32.59
C GLY A 6 40.86 -39.59 -31.85
N ALA A 7 39.68 -39.35 -32.40
CA ALA A 7 38.46 -40.16 -32.33
C ALA A 7 38.02 -40.74 -30.97
N PHE A 8 37.04 -40.08 -30.34
CA PHE A 8 35.99 -40.76 -29.57
C PHE A 8 34.62 -40.22 -30.01
N THR A 9 33.97 -41.00 -30.88
CA THR A 9 32.53 -40.91 -31.16
C THR A 9 31.80 -41.74 -30.11
N ILE A 10 31.12 -41.09 -29.16
CA ILE A 10 30.03 -41.69 -28.38
C ILE A 10 28.90 -40.65 -28.24
N GLY A 11 27.81 -40.92 -28.98
CA GLY A 11 26.42 -40.58 -28.69
C GLY A 11 26.09 -39.22 -28.09
N ALA A 12 25.80 -38.24 -28.95
CA ALA A 12 24.96 -37.11 -28.60
C ALA A 12 23.55 -37.61 -28.27
N MET A 13 23.13 -37.46 -27.02
CA MET A 13 21.74 -37.62 -26.61
C MET A 13 21.02 -36.29 -26.81
N THR A 14 20.73 -36.00 -28.08
CA THR A 14 19.85 -34.91 -28.50
C THR A 14 18.41 -35.40 -28.35
N LEU A 15 17.65 -34.84 -27.43
CA LEU A 15 16.23 -35.15 -27.29
C LEU A 15 15.49 -33.87 -26.87
N PHE A 16 15.32 -32.96 -27.83
CA PHE A 16 14.22 -32.00 -27.89
C PHE A 16 14.00 -31.54 -29.34
N ALA A 17 12.76 -31.14 -29.62
CA ALA A 17 12.22 -30.51 -30.83
C ALA A 17 11.55 -31.44 -31.85
N THR A 18 10.27 -31.73 -31.62
CA THR A 18 9.28 -31.79 -32.71
C THR A 18 8.49 -30.48 -32.70
N ASP A 19 8.54 -29.83 -33.86
CA ASP A 19 7.87 -28.61 -34.26
C ASP A 19 6.35 -28.84 -34.37
N VAL A 20 5.54 -27.95 -33.77
CA VAL A 20 4.13 -27.75 -34.11
C VAL A 20 3.90 -26.25 -34.21
N SER A 21 3.80 -25.79 -35.45
CA SER A 21 3.25 -24.49 -35.80
C SER A 21 1.74 -24.47 -35.52
N GLY A 22 1.29 -23.49 -34.75
CA GLY A 22 -0.12 -23.28 -34.45
C GLY A 22 -0.31 -22.07 -33.54
N GLN A 23 -0.60 -20.92 -34.15
CA GLN A 23 -1.03 -19.70 -33.45
C GLN A 23 -2.32 -19.96 -32.65
N GLN A 24 -2.33 -19.64 -31.35
CA GLN A 24 -3.53 -19.24 -30.59
C GLN A 24 -3.13 -18.49 -29.31
N PRO A 25 -3.97 -17.55 -28.80
CA PRO A 25 -3.55 -16.50 -27.87
C PRO A 25 -3.55 -16.95 -26.40
N ALA A 26 -2.80 -16.20 -25.59
CA ALA A 26 -2.59 -16.39 -24.17
C ALA A 26 -3.87 -16.64 -23.37
N GLN A 27 -3.93 -17.79 -22.69
CA GLN A 27 -4.90 -18.06 -21.63
C GLN A 27 -4.30 -17.74 -20.26
N SER A 28 -5.12 -17.10 -19.41
CA SER A 28 -4.85 -16.73 -18.02
C SER A 28 -4.34 -17.88 -17.16
N PRO A 29 -3.37 -17.66 -16.24
CA PRO A 29 -2.95 -18.69 -15.30
C PRO A 29 -4.08 -18.98 -14.29
N GLY A 30 -4.43 -20.26 -14.17
CA GLY A 30 -5.50 -20.76 -13.32
C GLY A 30 -5.24 -20.54 -11.83
N ARG A 31 -6.32 -20.22 -11.10
CA ARG A 31 -6.36 -20.17 -9.63
C ARG A 31 -5.97 -21.53 -9.05
N TYR A 32 -4.87 -21.57 -8.28
CA TYR A 32 -4.55 -22.71 -7.43
C TYR A 32 -5.38 -22.66 -6.14
N PRO A 33 -5.86 -23.81 -5.62
CA PRO A 33 -6.58 -23.85 -4.36
C PRO A 33 -5.63 -23.56 -3.18
N LEU A 34 -6.00 -22.59 -2.35
CA LEU A 34 -5.30 -22.22 -1.13
C LEU A 34 -5.22 -23.42 -0.14
N PRO A 35 -4.05 -23.72 0.46
CA PRO A 35 -3.98 -24.69 1.55
C PRO A 35 -4.62 -24.12 2.82
N SER A 36 -5.14 -25.02 3.65
CA SER A 36 -5.94 -24.72 4.84
C SER A 36 -5.24 -23.76 5.83
N ARG A 37 -6.02 -22.75 6.21
CA ARG A 37 -5.76 -21.67 7.16
C ARG A 37 -5.23 -22.20 8.51
N ILE A 38 -3.96 -21.97 8.80
CA ILE A 38 -3.41 -22.07 10.16
C ILE A 38 -3.36 -20.65 10.72
N ASP A 39 -4.47 -20.21 11.33
CA ASP A 39 -4.50 -18.95 12.07
C ASP A 39 -3.80 -19.16 13.43
N PRO A 40 -2.68 -18.47 13.73
CA PRO A 40 -2.23 -18.35 15.11
C PRO A 40 -3.25 -17.57 15.94
N PRO A 41 -3.35 -17.79 17.27
CA PRO A 41 -4.35 -17.12 18.10
C PRO A 41 -4.19 -15.60 18.01
N VAL A 42 -5.15 -14.96 17.34
CA VAL A 42 -5.34 -13.51 17.31
C VAL A 42 -6.03 -13.12 18.63
N PRO A 43 -5.62 -12.07 19.34
CA PRO A 43 -6.49 -11.50 20.36
C PRO A 43 -7.80 -11.10 19.67
N SER A 44 -8.91 -11.73 20.08
CA SER A 44 -10.22 -11.45 19.49
C SER A 44 -10.49 -9.94 19.46
N LEU A 45 -11.24 -9.44 18.48
CA LEU A 45 -11.71 -8.03 18.45
C LEU A 45 -12.40 -7.63 19.78
N LYS A 46 -12.97 -8.61 20.50
CA LYS A 46 -13.48 -8.48 21.88
C LYS A 46 -12.39 -8.11 22.91
N ALA A 47 -11.18 -8.65 22.78
CA ALA A 47 -10.04 -8.35 23.66
C ALA A 47 -9.47 -6.95 23.42
N ILE A 48 -9.48 -6.46 22.16
CA ILE A 48 -9.09 -5.09 21.82
C ILE A 48 -10.15 -4.10 22.30
N ARG A 49 -11.45 -4.41 22.10
CA ARG A 49 -12.58 -3.62 22.65
C ARG A 49 -12.51 -3.51 24.17
N ASN A 50 -12.20 -4.59 24.88
CA ASN A 50 -12.06 -4.59 26.35
C ASN A 50 -10.78 -3.91 26.85
N GLN A 51 -9.69 -3.86 26.06
CA GLN A 51 -8.48 -3.12 26.44
C GLN A 51 -8.62 -1.62 26.19
N LEU A 52 -9.34 -1.22 25.13
CA LEU A 52 -9.61 0.19 24.84
C LEU A 52 -10.63 0.80 25.81
N SER A 53 -11.62 0.03 26.29
CA SER A 53 -12.54 0.50 27.34
C SER A 53 -11.87 0.69 28.70
N GLN A 54 -10.75 0.01 28.99
CA GLN A 54 -9.98 0.20 30.22
C GLN A 54 -9.06 1.43 30.18
N VAL A 55 -8.72 1.95 29.00
CA VAL A 55 -7.90 3.18 28.86
C VAL A 55 -8.73 4.45 29.10
N GLN A 56 -10.07 4.37 29.03
CA GLN A 56 -10.96 5.50 29.33
C GLN A 56 -11.33 5.66 30.83
N TYR A 57 -10.79 4.84 31.74
CA TYR A 57 -11.05 4.97 33.19
C TYR A 57 -9.75 5.11 33.98
N THR A 58 -9.07 6.25 33.85
CA THR A 58 -8.10 6.74 34.85
C THR A 58 -8.09 8.26 34.86
N GLU A 59 -9.19 8.89 35.30
CA GLU A 59 -9.15 10.21 35.91
C GLU A 59 -10.03 10.25 37.17
N SER A 60 -9.38 10.71 38.25
CA SER A 60 -9.89 11.16 39.55
C SER A 60 -10.82 10.24 40.36
N THR A 61 -10.22 9.49 41.28
CA THR A 61 -10.90 9.09 42.53
C THR A 61 -10.91 10.29 43.48
N THR A 62 -12.07 10.94 43.62
CA THR A 62 -12.42 11.71 44.82
C THR A 62 -13.84 11.31 45.23
N GLU A 63 -14.03 11.15 46.53
CA GLU A 63 -15.20 10.60 47.22
C GLU A 63 -16.55 11.26 46.86
N GLY A 64 -17.63 10.45 46.91
CA GLY A 64 -19.01 10.95 47.03
C GLY A 64 -20.02 10.08 46.31
N GLY A 65 -20.87 9.36 47.05
CA GLY A 65 -21.79 8.36 46.52
C GLY A 65 -23.00 8.89 45.73
N GLY A 66 -23.57 8.00 44.92
CA GLY A 66 -24.83 8.19 44.21
C GLY A 66 -24.93 7.22 43.03
N ASN A 67 -25.68 6.12 43.19
CA ASN A 67 -26.03 5.23 42.09
C ASN A 67 -27.05 5.94 41.20
N GLU A 68 -26.62 6.47 40.05
CA GLU A 68 -27.51 6.81 38.93
C GLU A 68 -27.10 5.98 37.72
N SER A 69 -28.00 5.10 37.28
CA SER A 69 -27.87 4.43 36.00
C SER A 69 -28.15 5.45 34.90
N TYR A 70 -27.09 5.94 34.25
CA TYR A 70 -27.24 6.72 33.02
C TYR A 70 -27.64 5.77 31.89
N ASP A 71 -28.88 5.90 31.46
CA ASP A 71 -29.37 5.36 30.20
C ASP A 71 -28.53 6.00 29.07
N LEU A 72 -27.72 5.19 28.40
CA LEU A 72 -26.82 5.61 27.33
C LEU A 72 -27.61 5.77 26.02
N GLY A 73 -28.57 6.69 26.03
CA GLY A 73 -29.27 7.15 24.84
C GLY A 73 -28.36 7.98 23.96
N THR A 74 -28.51 7.81 22.64
CA THR A 74 -28.12 8.68 21.52
C THR A 74 -27.37 9.96 21.90
N ASP A 75 -26.17 10.17 21.33
CA ASP A 75 -25.48 11.47 21.37
C ASP A 75 -26.49 12.59 21.14
N PRO A 76 -26.45 13.68 21.93
CA PRO A 76 -27.41 14.75 21.75
C PRO A 76 -27.31 15.25 20.30
N PRO A 77 -28.46 15.50 19.63
CA PRO A 77 -28.43 16.14 18.33
C PRO A 77 -27.63 17.44 18.42
N VAL A 78 -27.03 17.84 17.30
CA VAL A 78 -26.34 19.14 17.15
C VAL A 78 -27.14 20.17 17.95
N PRO A 79 -26.54 20.88 18.92
CA PRO A 79 -27.30 21.84 19.70
C PRO A 79 -27.89 22.87 18.75
N GLU A 80 -29.21 22.81 18.56
CA GLU A 80 -29.98 23.80 17.82
C GLU A 80 -30.10 25.03 18.72
N PHE A 81 -29.00 25.78 18.83
CA PHE A 81 -28.95 27.03 19.58
C PHE A 81 -30.04 27.98 19.08
N GLY A 82 -30.77 28.60 20.02
CA GLY A 82 -31.90 29.47 19.70
C GLY A 82 -33.26 28.77 19.54
N ARG A 83 -33.35 27.43 19.61
CA ARG A 83 -34.65 26.72 19.68
C ARG A 83 -35.11 26.48 21.11
N GLU A 84 -36.42 26.60 21.29
CA GLU A 84 -37.12 26.35 22.54
C GLU A 84 -37.21 24.84 22.82
N ARG A 85 -36.57 24.39 23.91
CA ARG A 85 -36.63 23.01 24.37
C ARG A 85 -37.50 22.92 25.60
N THR A 86 -38.40 21.95 25.66
CA THR A 86 -39.30 21.75 26.80
C THR A 86 -38.78 20.57 27.62
N ASP A 87 -38.51 20.77 28.91
CA ASP A 87 -38.16 19.65 29.81
C ASP A 87 -39.36 18.76 30.14
N ASP A 88 -39.08 17.62 30.78
CA ASP A 88 -40.09 16.67 31.28
C ASP A 88 -41.05 17.28 32.33
N LEU A 89 -40.78 18.51 32.78
CA LEU A 89 -41.60 19.30 33.69
C LEU A 89 -42.43 20.38 32.97
N GLY A 90 -42.42 20.40 31.63
CA GLY A 90 -43.20 21.32 30.81
C GLY A 90 -42.63 22.75 30.75
N ARG A 91 -41.38 22.97 31.16
CA ARG A 91 -40.72 24.27 31.10
C ARG A 91 -39.94 24.40 29.81
N THR A 92 -40.27 25.44 29.06
CA THR A 92 -39.58 25.80 27.84
C THR A 92 -38.37 26.68 28.15
N TYR A 93 -37.19 26.28 27.69
CA TYR A 93 -35.96 27.07 27.77
C TYR A 93 -35.26 27.08 26.41
N ALA A 94 -34.74 28.24 26.02
CA ALA A 94 -33.88 28.34 24.85
C ALA A 94 -32.54 27.67 25.14
N VAL A 95 -32.07 26.80 24.24
CA VAL A 95 -30.72 26.25 24.29
C VAL A 95 -29.74 27.39 24.01
N ARG A 96 -29.01 27.81 25.05
CA ARG A 96 -28.08 28.95 25.00
C ARG A 96 -26.74 28.55 24.41
N ASP A 97 -26.16 29.40 23.57
CA ASP A 97 -24.78 29.29 23.13
C ASP A 97 -23.85 29.88 24.22
N PRO A 98 -23.02 29.07 24.90
CA PRO A 98 -22.14 29.54 25.97
C PRO A 98 -21.10 30.57 25.53
N TRP A 99 -20.87 30.70 24.22
CA TRP A 99 -19.87 31.59 23.64
C TRP A 99 -20.45 32.94 23.19
N LEU A 100 -21.77 33.11 23.21
CA LEU A 100 -22.47 34.35 22.89
C LEU A 100 -22.95 35.04 24.18
N SER A 101 -22.89 36.37 24.20
CA SER A 101 -23.45 37.15 25.31
C SER A 101 -24.97 37.31 25.13
N ASP A 102 -25.71 37.41 26.25
CA ASP A 102 -27.19 37.44 26.29
C ASP A 102 -27.85 38.45 25.32
N GLY A 103 -27.14 39.50 24.89
CA GLY A 103 -27.64 40.50 23.94
C GLY A 103 -27.59 40.06 22.47
N VAL A 104 -26.62 39.21 22.09
CA VAL A 104 -26.38 38.79 20.69
C VAL A 104 -27.31 37.63 20.30
N GLU A 105 -27.71 36.83 21.27
CA GLU A 105 -28.61 35.67 21.13
C GLU A 105 -30.05 36.09 20.74
N SER A 106 -30.42 37.35 21.00
CA SER A 106 -31.71 37.93 20.65
C SER A 106 -31.79 38.46 19.20
N LEU A 107 -30.66 38.47 18.49
CA LEU A 107 -30.64 38.82 17.07
C LEU A 107 -31.25 37.67 16.26
N PRO A 108 -32.03 37.96 15.20
CA PRO A 108 -32.60 36.92 14.37
C PRO A 108 -31.47 36.04 13.81
N THR A 109 -31.37 34.81 14.31
CA THR A 109 -30.59 33.75 13.65
C THR A 109 -31.19 33.54 12.27
N PRO A 110 -30.40 33.36 11.21
CA PRO A 110 -30.91 32.87 9.93
C PRO A 110 -31.50 31.48 10.21
N THR A 111 -32.80 31.44 10.46
CA THR A 111 -33.49 30.25 10.99
C THR A 111 -33.91 29.32 9.85
N ASP A 112 -33.83 29.82 8.62
CA ASP A 112 -34.03 29.04 7.43
C ASP A 112 -32.66 28.59 6.93
N ALA A 113 -32.46 27.27 6.82
CA ALA A 113 -31.50 26.75 5.85
C ALA A 113 -31.69 27.56 4.55
N PRO A 114 -30.62 27.95 3.82
CA PRO A 114 -30.81 28.62 2.55
C PRO A 114 -31.90 27.85 1.83
N PRO A 115 -33.03 28.51 1.48
CA PRO A 115 -34.09 27.77 0.82
C PRO A 115 -33.42 27.06 -0.36
N GLU A 116 -34.05 26.06 -0.97
CA GLU A 116 -33.62 25.67 -2.33
C GLU A 116 -33.65 26.87 -3.33
N ALA A 117 -33.90 28.11 -2.87
CA ALA A 117 -33.40 29.38 -3.38
C ALA A 117 -32.06 29.22 -4.10
N VAL A 118 -32.22 28.95 -5.38
CA VAL A 118 -31.27 29.07 -6.46
C VAL A 118 -30.49 30.36 -6.23
N LEU A 119 -29.23 30.23 -5.79
CA LEU A 119 -28.28 31.32 -5.80
C LEU A 119 -28.29 31.91 -7.21
N TRP A 120 -28.25 33.24 -7.35
CA TRP A 120 -28.50 33.86 -8.65
C TRP A 120 -27.50 33.40 -9.74
N TRP A 121 -26.30 32.99 -9.34
CA TRP A 121 -25.27 32.47 -10.25
C TRP A 121 -25.39 30.96 -10.54
N ASP A 122 -26.21 30.22 -9.81
CA ASP A 122 -26.24 28.74 -9.85
C ASP A 122 -26.51 28.23 -11.27
N LYS A 123 -27.49 28.81 -11.97
CA LYS A 123 -27.79 28.45 -13.37
C LYS A 123 -26.62 28.76 -14.32
N ASP A 124 -25.96 29.89 -14.11
CA ASP A 124 -24.89 30.37 -14.99
C ASP A 124 -23.57 29.59 -14.79
N VAL A 125 -23.37 28.96 -13.62
CA VAL A 125 -22.17 28.12 -13.37
C VAL A 125 -22.13 26.91 -14.31
N TYR A 126 -23.28 26.40 -14.75
CA TYR A 126 -23.41 25.24 -15.62
C TYR A 126 -23.35 25.59 -17.12
N GLU A 127 -23.17 26.86 -17.46
CA GLU A 127 -23.07 27.33 -18.85
C GLU A 127 -21.60 27.51 -19.28
N PRO A 128 -21.26 27.45 -20.58
CA PRO A 128 -19.91 27.74 -21.06
C PRO A 128 -19.49 29.18 -20.71
N LEU A 129 -18.41 29.35 -19.94
CA LEU A 129 -17.90 30.66 -19.52
C LEU A 129 -16.70 31.12 -20.36
N ARG A 130 -16.10 30.20 -21.13
CA ARG A 130 -14.93 30.47 -21.95
C ARG A 130 -15.31 30.53 -23.43
N GLN A 131 -14.54 31.31 -24.18
CA GLN A 131 -14.67 31.42 -25.63
C GLN A 131 -13.83 30.32 -26.31
N VAL A 132 -14.19 29.06 -26.09
CA VAL A 132 -13.54 27.90 -26.72
C VAL A 132 -14.51 27.15 -27.64
N PRO A 133 -14.01 26.40 -28.63
CA PRO A 133 -14.86 25.71 -29.61
C PRO A 133 -15.79 24.66 -29.01
N GLU A 134 -15.35 23.96 -27.96
CA GLU A 134 -16.07 22.83 -27.38
C GLU A 134 -16.22 22.99 -25.86
N SER A 135 -17.31 22.44 -25.32
CA SER A 135 -17.53 22.32 -23.88
C SER A 135 -17.97 20.90 -23.55
N LEU A 136 -17.48 20.38 -22.42
CA LEU A 136 -17.79 19.04 -21.94
C LEU A 136 -18.45 19.12 -20.56
N PRO A 137 -19.75 18.79 -20.43
CA PRO A 137 -20.37 18.59 -19.14
C PRO A 137 -19.79 17.36 -18.45
N VAL A 138 -19.39 17.51 -17.19
CA VAL A 138 -18.79 16.45 -16.37
C VAL A 138 -19.43 16.37 -14.99
N THR A 139 -19.77 15.17 -14.56
CA THR A 139 -20.17 14.89 -13.16
C THR A 139 -18.99 14.31 -12.39
N LEU A 140 -19.00 14.48 -11.07
CA LEU A 140 -18.05 13.91 -10.12
C LEU A 140 -18.00 12.39 -10.28
N GLU A 141 -19.14 11.71 -10.42
CA GLU A 141 -19.18 10.26 -10.66
C GLU A 141 -18.41 9.88 -11.93
N GLN A 142 -18.65 10.57 -13.04
CA GLN A 142 -17.95 10.33 -14.31
C GLN A 142 -16.44 10.54 -14.16
N ILE A 143 -16.03 11.60 -13.45
CA ILE A 143 -14.63 11.92 -13.19
C ILE A 143 -13.96 10.86 -12.30
N LEU A 144 -14.64 10.37 -11.26
CA LEU A 144 -14.12 9.31 -10.40
C LEU A 144 -13.98 7.99 -11.18
N VAL A 145 -14.98 7.61 -11.99
CA VAL A 145 -14.91 6.42 -12.85
C VAL A 145 -13.79 6.56 -13.88
N ALA A 146 -13.67 7.72 -14.52
CA ALA A 146 -12.58 8.01 -15.45
C ALA A 146 -11.22 7.87 -14.75
N THR A 147 -11.09 8.42 -13.54
CA THR A 147 -9.86 8.31 -12.74
C THR A 147 -9.45 6.85 -12.52
N LEU A 148 -10.40 5.99 -12.15
CA LEU A 148 -10.13 4.56 -11.96
C LEU A 148 -9.71 3.83 -13.24
N GLN A 149 -10.10 4.34 -14.41
CA GLN A 149 -9.86 3.71 -15.70
C GLN A 149 -8.61 4.23 -16.44
N SER A 150 -8.30 5.52 -16.30
CA SER A 150 -7.29 6.20 -17.13
C SER A 150 -6.16 6.85 -16.34
N SER A 151 -6.28 7.01 -15.02
CA SER A 151 -5.26 7.74 -14.25
C SER A 151 -3.94 6.97 -14.24
N HIS A 152 -2.88 7.63 -14.68
CA HIS A 152 -1.54 7.05 -14.66
C HIS A 152 -1.05 6.75 -13.24
N TYR A 153 -1.50 7.54 -12.26
CA TYR A 153 -1.20 7.27 -10.85
C TYR A 153 -1.82 5.95 -10.39
N VAL A 154 -3.10 5.70 -10.74
CA VAL A 154 -3.80 4.45 -10.43
C VAL A 154 -3.11 3.26 -11.09
N ASP A 155 -2.68 3.42 -12.35
CA ASP A 155 -1.90 2.42 -13.07
C ASP A 155 -0.58 2.07 -12.38
N VAL A 156 0.10 3.04 -11.76
CA VAL A 156 1.34 2.77 -11.01
C VAL A 156 1.06 2.01 -9.71
N ILE A 157 0.07 2.46 -8.92
CA ILE A 157 -0.16 1.87 -7.60
C ILE A 157 -0.76 0.46 -7.67
N LYS A 158 -1.54 0.13 -8.71
CA LYS A 158 -2.15 -1.20 -8.86
C LYS A 158 -1.12 -2.30 -9.13
N GLU A 159 0.05 -1.96 -9.67
CA GLU A 159 1.14 -2.91 -9.95
C GLU A 159 1.87 -3.34 -8.66
N ILE A 160 1.88 -2.50 -7.61
CA ILE A 160 2.60 -2.77 -6.36
C ILE A 160 2.21 -4.13 -5.74
N PRO A 161 0.91 -4.45 -5.49
CA PRO A 161 0.54 -5.76 -4.95
C PRO A 161 0.86 -6.92 -5.90
N LEU A 162 0.80 -6.73 -7.22
CA LEU A 162 1.15 -7.76 -8.21
C LEU A 162 2.65 -8.09 -8.17
N ILE A 163 3.50 -7.07 -8.06
CA ILE A 163 4.95 -7.24 -7.85
C ILE A 163 5.20 -7.96 -6.52
N ARG A 164 4.47 -7.63 -5.45
CA ARG A 164 4.61 -8.31 -4.15
C ARG A 164 4.13 -9.75 -4.19
N GLU A 165 3.19 -10.09 -5.05
CA GLU A 165 2.72 -11.46 -5.25
C GLU A 165 3.83 -12.35 -5.83
N THR A 166 4.70 -11.83 -6.71
CA THR A 166 5.82 -12.62 -7.25
C THR A 166 6.81 -13.05 -6.16
N SER A 167 6.96 -12.27 -5.08
CA SER A 167 7.78 -12.65 -3.93
C SER A 167 7.26 -13.89 -3.20
N ILE A 168 5.96 -14.22 -3.30
CA ILE A 168 5.42 -15.48 -2.78
C ILE A 168 5.98 -16.65 -3.60
N MET A 169 5.99 -16.51 -4.93
CA MET A 169 6.54 -17.53 -5.83
C MET A 169 8.05 -17.68 -5.64
N GLU A 170 8.80 -16.58 -5.51
CA GLU A 170 10.23 -16.62 -5.19
C GLU A 170 10.50 -17.34 -3.85
N ALA A 171 9.68 -17.06 -2.84
CA ALA A 171 9.80 -17.70 -1.54
C ALA A 171 9.40 -19.19 -1.55
N ASP A 172 8.50 -19.61 -2.44
CA ASP A 172 8.13 -21.03 -2.59
C ASP A 172 9.15 -21.78 -3.48
N ALA A 173 9.75 -21.11 -4.46
CA ALA A 173 10.77 -21.67 -5.35
C ALA A 173 12.04 -22.17 -4.61
N GLN A 174 12.25 -21.77 -3.35
CA GLN A 174 13.30 -22.37 -2.50
C GLN A 174 13.11 -23.89 -2.30
N PHE A 175 11.92 -24.41 -2.60
CA PHE A 175 11.56 -25.83 -2.53
C PHE A 175 11.52 -26.52 -3.90
N ASP A 176 11.96 -25.85 -4.96
CA ASP A 176 12.04 -26.44 -6.30
C ASP A 176 13.21 -27.42 -6.42
N TRP A 177 13.14 -28.25 -7.46
CA TRP A 177 14.25 -29.12 -7.83
C TRP A 177 15.35 -28.32 -8.50
N ILE A 178 16.57 -28.45 -7.99
CA ILE A 178 17.78 -27.86 -8.58
C ILE A 178 18.57 -28.98 -9.25
N SER A 179 18.73 -28.91 -10.57
CA SER A 179 19.73 -29.72 -11.27
C SER A 179 21.10 -29.06 -11.16
N PHE A 180 22.15 -29.86 -11.04
CA PHE A 180 23.52 -29.36 -10.98
C PHE A 180 24.46 -30.27 -11.77
N VAL A 181 25.52 -29.65 -12.29
CA VAL A 181 26.67 -30.33 -12.90
C VAL A 181 27.93 -29.69 -12.35
N GLU A 182 28.80 -30.49 -11.78
CA GLU A 182 30.08 -30.08 -11.21
C GLU A 182 31.20 -30.88 -11.89
N THR A 183 32.23 -30.21 -12.37
CA THR A 183 33.41 -30.86 -12.93
C THR A 183 34.65 -30.37 -12.19
N GLN A 184 35.54 -31.28 -11.85
CA GLN A 184 36.75 -30.97 -11.12
C GLN A 184 37.93 -31.70 -11.73
N TRP A 185 39.00 -30.96 -12.03
CA TRP A 185 40.29 -31.52 -12.41
C TRP A 185 41.32 -31.14 -11.36
N ASN A 186 41.96 -32.16 -10.79
CA ASN A 186 42.99 -32.02 -9.79
C ASN A 186 44.28 -32.64 -10.32
N ASP A 187 45.37 -31.88 -10.25
CA ASP A 187 46.73 -32.35 -10.48
C ASP A 187 47.55 -32.10 -9.21
N ILE A 188 47.91 -33.18 -8.53
CA ILE A 188 48.62 -33.15 -7.25
C ILE A 188 50.03 -33.66 -7.47
N SER A 189 51.01 -32.89 -7.00
CA SER A 189 52.42 -33.28 -6.97
C SER A 189 53.03 -32.98 -5.60
N GLN A 190 53.18 -34.00 -4.77
CA GLN A 190 53.65 -33.85 -3.40
C GLN A 190 54.92 -34.69 -3.14
N PRO A 191 55.90 -34.19 -2.36
CA PRO A 191 57.02 -35.02 -1.93
C PRO A 191 56.53 -36.14 -1.01
N VAL A 192 57.13 -37.33 -1.11
CA VAL A 192 56.75 -38.47 -0.25
C VAL A 192 57.84 -38.81 0.75
N GLY A 193 57.44 -38.95 2.02
CA GLY A 193 58.32 -39.35 3.11
C GLY A 193 58.40 -40.87 3.33
N SER A 194 57.56 -41.65 2.64
CA SER A 194 57.50 -43.11 2.76
C SER A 194 57.53 -43.78 1.39
N ARG A 195 58.30 -44.86 1.28
CA ARG A 195 58.32 -45.71 0.07
C ARG A 195 57.00 -46.44 -0.15
N LEU A 196 56.15 -46.57 0.86
CA LEU A 196 54.83 -47.20 0.73
C LEU A 196 53.79 -46.31 0.03
N THR A 197 54.13 -45.04 -0.26
CA THR A 197 53.20 -44.11 -0.94
C THR A 197 53.28 -44.22 -2.46
N THR A 198 54.49 -44.32 -3.02
CA THR A 198 54.71 -44.38 -4.49
C THR A 198 55.36 -45.68 -4.95
N GLY A 199 56.01 -46.43 -4.05
CA GLY A 199 56.83 -47.59 -4.39
C GLY A 199 58.27 -47.28 -4.79
N GLY A 200 58.71 -46.02 -4.73
CA GLY A 200 60.08 -45.64 -5.10
C GLY A 200 60.28 -44.17 -5.47
N PRO A 201 59.45 -43.59 -6.36
CA PRO A 201 59.57 -42.18 -6.76
C PRO A 201 59.51 -41.22 -5.57
N PRO A 202 60.35 -40.16 -5.53
CA PRO A 202 60.41 -39.22 -4.40
C PRO A 202 59.21 -38.26 -4.32
N ARG A 203 58.30 -38.32 -5.31
CA ARG A 203 57.07 -37.53 -5.35
C ARG A 203 55.87 -38.39 -5.76
N TYR A 204 54.75 -38.16 -5.08
CA TYR A 204 53.43 -38.65 -5.45
C TYR A 204 52.83 -37.71 -6.49
N ARG A 205 52.41 -38.27 -7.63
CA ARG A 205 51.68 -37.57 -8.67
C ARG A 205 50.33 -38.23 -8.83
N ASP A 206 49.28 -37.43 -8.82
CA ASP A 206 47.90 -37.88 -8.97
C ASP A 206 47.14 -36.92 -9.87
N HIS A 207 46.61 -37.46 -10.96
CA HIS A 207 45.75 -36.75 -11.88
C HIS A 207 44.36 -37.32 -11.73
N ASN A 208 43.42 -36.48 -11.33
CA ASN A 208 42.05 -36.88 -11.09
C ASN A 208 41.11 -35.93 -11.83
N VAL A 209 40.26 -36.48 -12.69
CA VAL A 209 39.15 -35.78 -13.33
C VAL A 209 37.88 -36.37 -12.76
N THR A 210 36.98 -35.55 -12.25
CA THR A 210 35.64 -35.97 -11.83
C THR A 210 34.58 -35.10 -12.47
N ALA A 211 33.43 -35.70 -12.76
CA ALA A 211 32.23 -35.02 -13.18
C ALA A 211 31.06 -35.58 -12.36
N GLN A 212 30.27 -34.72 -11.74
CA GLN A 212 29.08 -35.06 -10.99
C GLN A 212 27.88 -34.35 -11.60
N ALA A 213 26.82 -35.07 -11.85
CA ALA A 213 25.53 -34.51 -12.25
C ALA A 213 24.45 -35.05 -11.34
N GLY A 214 23.49 -34.20 -10.95
CA GLY A 214 22.47 -34.59 -10.00
C GLY A 214 21.31 -33.63 -9.90
N VAL A 215 20.37 -33.99 -9.04
CA VAL A 215 19.23 -33.17 -8.65
C VAL A 215 19.14 -33.11 -7.13
N ARG A 216 18.80 -31.94 -6.60
CA ARG A 216 18.58 -31.75 -5.17
C ARG A 216 17.37 -30.88 -4.90
N ARG A 217 16.72 -31.10 -3.78
CA ARG A 217 15.53 -30.37 -3.35
C ARG A 217 15.46 -30.27 -1.84
N ARG A 218 15.02 -29.11 -1.34
CA ARG A 218 14.60 -28.93 0.05
C ARG A 218 13.09 -29.15 0.15
N ASN A 219 12.63 -29.88 1.16
CA ASN A 219 11.21 -30.04 1.44
C ASN A 219 10.72 -28.95 2.42
N GLN A 220 9.40 -28.80 2.53
CA GLN A 220 8.78 -27.83 3.42
C GLN A 220 8.98 -28.14 4.91
N THR A 221 9.48 -29.32 5.30
CA THR A 221 9.80 -29.66 6.70
C THR A 221 11.28 -29.41 7.05
N GLY A 222 12.07 -28.92 6.09
CA GLY A 222 13.50 -28.60 6.23
C GLY A 222 14.46 -29.71 5.81
N GLY A 223 13.95 -30.88 5.44
CA GLY A 223 14.73 -31.98 4.91
C GLY A 223 15.30 -31.66 3.53
N GLN A 224 16.56 -32.05 3.31
CA GLN A 224 17.27 -31.90 2.04
C GLN A 224 17.46 -33.28 1.43
N PHE A 225 17.04 -33.41 0.17
CA PHE A 225 17.18 -34.63 -0.62
C PHE A 225 18.08 -34.34 -1.82
N GLU A 226 19.05 -35.22 -2.06
CA GLU A 226 19.97 -35.11 -3.18
C GLU A 226 20.19 -36.49 -3.80
N ILE A 227 20.16 -36.55 -5.13
CA ILE A 227 20.63 -37.69 -5.92
C ILE A 227 21.70 -37.18 -6.87
N GLY A 228 22.88 -37.78 -6.83
CA GLY A 228 24.00 -37.40 -7.69
C GLY A 228 24.73 -38.61 -8.25
N GLN A 229 24.98 -38.60 -9.55
CA GLN A 229 25.88 -39.52 -10.23
C GLN A 229 27.23 -38.84 -10.43
N ARG A 230 28.27 -39.41 -9.83
CA ARG A 230 29.66 -39.00 -10.02
C ARG A 230 30.37 -40.02 -10.88
N ILE A 231 31.10 -39.56 -11.88
CA ILE A 231 32.05 -40.33 -12.66
C ILE A 231 33.43 -39.71 -12.50
N GLY A 232 34.47 -40.51 -12.57
CA GLY A 232 35.83 -40.02 -12.45
C GLY A 232 36.85 -40.88 -13.15
N HIS A 233 38.00 -40.29 -13.42
CA HIS A 233 39.19 -40.93 -13.93
C HIS A 233 40.38 -40.51 -13.07
N GLN A 234 41.08 -41.49 -12.51
CA GLN A 234 42.22 -41.26 -11.65
C GLN A 234 43.43 -42.05 -12.14
N ASN A 235 44.54 -41.34 -12.34
CA ASN A 235 45.83 -41.92 -12.67
C ASN A 235 46.90 -41.37 -11.71
N THR A 236 47.59 -42.28 -11.04
CA THR A 236 48.72 -41.97 -10.16
C THR A 236 49.95 -42.79 -10.51
N ASN A 237 51.13 -42.24 -10.16
CA ASN A 237 52.41 -42.93 -10.27
C ASN A 237 52.69 -43.94 -9.14
N SER A 238 51.71 -44.26 -8.28
CA SER A 238 51.88 -45.23 -7.20
C SER A 238 51.77 -46.67 -7.71
N VAL A 239 52.75 -47.51 -7.39
CA VAL A 239 52.72 -48.96 -7.72
C VAL A 239 51.68 -49.75 -6.92
N PHE A 240 51.16 -49.18 -5.84
CA PHE A 240 50.12 -49.79 -5.00
C PHE A 240 48.70 -49.43 -5.47
N PHE A 241 48.57 -48.58 -6.48
CA PHE A 241 47.30 -48.22 -7.09
C PHE A 241 46.91 -49.25 -8.14
N VAL A 242 46.17 -50.29 -7.71
CA VAL A 242 45.74 -51.41 -8.55
C VAL A 242 44.22 -51.46 -8.60
N PRO A 243 43.60 -51.52 -9.80
CA PRO A 243 44.22 -51.41 -11.12
C PRO A 243 44.75 -50.00 -11.42
N GLN A 244 45.67 -49.85 -12.39
CA GLN A 244 46.10 -48.53 -12.86
C GLN A 244 45.07 -47.93 -13.84
N ASP A 245 45.11 -46.59 -14.00
CA ASP A 245 44.17 -45.82 -14.82
C ASP A 245 42.70 -46.13 -14.47
N GLN A 246 42.31 -45.79 -13.25
CA GLN A 246 41.00 -46.17 -12.72
C GLN A 246 39.93 -45.23 -13.24
N ALA A 247 38.93 -45.81 -13.90
CA ALA A 247 37.62 -45.21 -14.04
C ALA A 247 36.79 -45.55 -12.79
N THR A 248 36.14 -44.54 -12.22
CA THR A 248 35.28 -44.66 -11.05
C THR A 248 33.89 -44.13 -11.36
N SER A 249 32.89 -44.75 -10.75
CA SER A 249 31.51 -44.29 -10.77
C SER A 249 30.93 -44.36 -9.35
N ARG A 250 30.08 -43.41 -8.98
CA ARG A 250 29.38 -43.41 -7.69
C ARG A 250 28.04 -42.70 -7.79
N LEU A 251 26.97 -43.43 -7.50
CA LEU A 251 25.61 -42.94 -7.37
C LEU A 251 25.42 -42.70 -5.88
N THR A 252 25.04 -41.48 -5.51
CA THR A 252 24.85 -41.07 -4.12
C THR A 252 23.42 -40.59 -3.96
N ILE A 253 22.73 -41.09 -2.95
CA ILE A 253 21.41 -40.64 -2.51
C ILE A 253 21.57 -40.17 -1.07
N ASN A 254 21.37 -38.88 -0.85
CA ASN A 254 21.50 -38.26 0.46
C ASN A 254 20.15 -37.69 0.91
N TYR A 255 19.82 -37.92 2.18
CA TYR A 255 18.69 -37.32 2.85
C TYR A 255 19.12 -36.80 4.23
N THR A 256 19.01 -35.50 4.44
CA THR A 256 19.30 -34.86 5.74
C THR A 256 18.06 -34.18 6.27
N GLN A 257 17.56 -34.60 7.43
CA GLN A 257 16.37 -34.02 8.07
C GLN A 257 16.73 -33.34 9.40
N PRO A 258 16.53 -32.02 9.54
CA PRO A 258 16.59 -31.36 10.84
C PRO A 258 15.43 -31.83 11.71
N LEU A 259 15.72 -32.16 12.97
CA LEU A 259 14.76 -32.66 13.97
C LEU A 259 14.38 -31.62 15.02
N LEU A 260 15.23 -30.60 15.25
CA LEU A 260 15.02 -29.54 16.25
C LEU A 260 15.11 -28.15 15.61
N ARG A 261 16.27 -27.47 15.70
CA ARG A 261 16.50 -26.22 14.96
C ARG A 261 16.35 -26.46 13.46
N ASN A 262 15.71 -25.53 12.76
CA ASN A 262 15.34 -25.61 11.34
C ASN A 262 14.28 -26.68 10.98
N ALA A 263 13.70 -27.37 11.97
CA ALA A 263 12.71 -28.41 11.71
C ALA A 263 11.28 -27.84 11.58
N GLY A 264 10.47 -28.56 10.80
CA GLY A 264 9.02 -28.34 10.73
C GLY A 264 8.60 -27.27 9.73
N ARG A 265 7.32 -27.32 9.32
CA ARG A 265 6.80 -26.45 8.27
C ARG A 265 6.82 -24.98 8.65
N ALA A 266 6.42 -24.64 9.87
CA ALA A 266 6.31 -23.26 10.33
C ALA A 266 7.61 -22.45 10.19
N TYR A 267 8.78 -23.08 10.36
CA TYR A 267 10.07 -22.43 10.17
C TYR A 267 10.46 -22.35 8.68
N ASN A 268 10.32 -23.45 7.95
CA ASN A 268 10.80 -23.52 6.57
C ASN A 268 9.93 -22.72 5.60
N THR A 269 8.60 -22.73 5.77
CA THR A 269 7.66 -21.95 4.95
C THR A 269 7.47 -20.52 5.46
N SER A 270 8.27 -20.08 6.45
CA SER A 270 8.08 -18.78 7.09
C SER A 270 8.29 -17.62 6.11
N LEU A 271 9.22 -17.77 5.15
CA LEU A 271 9.44 -16.77 4.09
C LEU A 271 8.22 -16.64 3.19
N THR A 272 7.60 -17.77 2.82
CA THR A 272 6.35 -17.78 2.03
C THR A 272 5.21 -17.12 2.80
N VAL A 273 5.07 -17.42 4.11
CA VAL A 273 4.06 -16.78 4.97
C VAL A 273 4.32 -15.28 5.13
N LEU A 274 5.59 -14.86 5.28
CA LEU A 274 5.95 -13.45 5.33
C LEU A 274 5.63 -12.74 4.03
N ALA A 275 5.98 -13.32 2.89
CA ALA A 275 5.63 -12.79 1.58
C ALA A 275 4.12 -12.64 1.42
N GLN A 276 3.33 -13.64 1.80
CA GLN A 276 1.84 -13.56 1.79
C GLN A 276 1.30 -12.41 2.65
N ILE A 277 1.86 -12.23 3.86
CA ILE A 277 1.46 -11.12 4.75
C ILE A 277 1.83 -9.77 4.13
N GLU A 278 3.01 -9.66 3.52
CA GLU A 278 3.50 -8.44 2.86
C GLU A 278 2.70 -8.11 1.59
N THR A 279 2.32 -9.10 0.77
CA THR A 279 1.40 -8.92 -0.35
C THR A 279 0.03 -8.42 0.12
N ALA A 280 -0.51 -9.00 1.19
CA ALA A 280 -1.78 -8.55 1.76
C ALA A 280 -1.67 -7.13 2.35
N ALA A 281 -0.51 -6.73 2.87
CA ALA A 281 -0.28 -5.37 3.36
C ALA A 281 -0.17 -4.37 2.20
N ALA A 282 0.41 -4.77 1.06
CA ALA A 282 0.46 -3.98 -0.16
C ALA A 282 -0.94 -3.75 -0.77
N GLN A 283 -1.87 -4.69 -0.59
CA GLN A 283 -3.28 -4.49 -0.98
C GLN A 283 -3.96 -3.39 -0.14
N ASP A 284 -3.72 -3.36 1.18
CA ASP A 284 -4.21 -2.27 2.02
C ASP A 284 -3.58 -0.93 1.61
N GLU A 285 -2.29 -0.91 1.31
CA GLU A 285 -1.58 0.28 0.83
C GLU A 285 -2.17 0.81 -0.48
N LEU A 286 -2.47 -0.09 -1.43
CA LEU A 286 -3.20 0.26 -2.66
C LEU A 286 -4.55 0.92 -2.32
N SER A 287 -5.35 0.31 -1.43
CA SER A 287 -6.64 0.89 -1.04
C SER A 287 -6.50 2.28 -0.41
N ARG A 288 -5.49 2.48 0.44
CA ARG A 288 -5.21 3.78 1.07
C ARG A 288 -4.85 4.84 0.04
N ASN A 289 -3.91 4.53 -0.84
CA ASN A 289 -3.44 5.45 -1.87
C ASN A 289 -4.56 5.77 -2.88
N LEU A 290 -5.38 4.78 -3.22
CA LEU A 290 -6.55 4.97 -4.08
C LEU A 290 -7.57 5.90 -3.43
N GLN A 291 -7.92 5.66 -2.15
CA GLN A 291 -8.85 6.52 -1.41
C GLN A 291 -8.35 7.96 -1.35
N ALA A 292 -7.07 8.17 -1.02
CA ALA A 292 -6.46 9.50 -0.97
C ALA A 292 -6.49 10.20 -2.34
N HIS A 293 -6.22 9.48 -3.43
CA HIS A 293 -6.28 10.03 -4.79
C HIS A 293 -7.70 10.42 -5.19
N LEU A 294 -8.70 9.60 -4.86
CA LEU A 294 -10.11 9.90 -5.13
C LEU A 294 -10.58 11.14 -4.35
N VAL A 295 -10.14 11.32 -3.10
CA VAL A 295 -10.39 12.54 -2.33
C VAL A 295 -9.75 13.76 -3.02
N GLN A 296 -8.48 13.66 -3.44
CA GLN A 296 -7.78 14.74 -4.13
C GLN A 296 -8.47 15.13 -5.46
N VAL A 297 -8.98 14.16 -6.21
CA VAL A 297 -9.76 14.40 -7.43
C VAL A 297 -11.09 15.08 -7.10
N THR A 298 -11.77 14.64 -6.03
CA THR A 298 -13.03 15.25 -5.57
C THR A 298 -12.84 16.71 -5.18
N GLU A 299 -11.77 17.02 -4.44
CA GLU A 299 -11.41 18.40 -4.10
C GLU A 299 -11.10 19.24 -5.34
N ALA A 300 -10.39 18.68 -6.33
CA ALA A 300 -10.09 19.37 -7.58
C ALA A 300 -11.36 19.65 -8.41
N TYR A 301 -12.33 18.73 -8.39
CA TYR A 301 -13.64 18.91 -9.03
C TYR A 301 -14.41 20.07 -8.40
N TRP A 302 -14.56 20.08 -7.08
CA TRP A 302 -15.24 21.17 -6.37
C TRP A 302 -14.46 22.49 -6.44
N GLY A 303 -13.13 22.43 -6.52
CA GLY A 303 -12.29 23.61 -6.80
C GLY A 303 -12.60 24.24 -8.15
N LEU A 304 -12.85 23.44 -9.19
CA LEU A 304 -13.29 23.96 -10.49
C LEU A 304 -14.66 24.64 -10.39
N TYR A 305 -15.62 24.02 -9.71
CA TYR A 305 -16.94 24.63 -9.46
C TYR A 305 -16.80 26.00 -8.75
N LEU A 306 -15.98 26.06 -7.70
CA LEU A 306 -15.72 27.28 -6.93
C LEU A 306 -15.14 28.41 -7.80
N GLU A 307 -14.13 28.12 -8.62
CA GLU A 307 -13.51 29.15 -9.48
C GLU A 307 -14.46 29.68 -10.55
N ARG A 308 -15.37 28.83 -11.06
CA ARG A 308 -16.43 29.25 -11.99
C ARG A 308 -17.43 30.19 -11.32
N ALA A 309 -17.91 29.85 -10.13
CA ALA A 309 -18.80 30.72 -9.35
C ALA A 309 -18.13 32.06 -9.00
N ASN A 310 -16.85 32.04 -8.64
CA ASN A 310 -16.06 33.25 -8.36
C ASN A 310 -15.95 34.17 -9.57
N LEU A 311 -15.77 33.63 -10.78
CA LEU A 311 -15.75 34.44 -12.00
C LEU A 311 -17.08 35.15 -12.23
N LEU A 312 -18.20 34.45 -12.09
CA LEU A 312 -19.55 35.03 -12.27
C LEU A 312 -19.82 36.16 -11.29
N GLN A 313 -19.48 35.98 -10.01
CA GLN A 313 -19.61 37.02 -9.00
C GLN A 313 -18.77 38.26 -9.34
N LYS A 314 -17.51 38.07 -9.76
CA LYS A 314 -16.64 39.18 -10.20
C LYS A 314 -17.17 39.87 -11.45
N GLN A 315 -17.79 39.15 -12.38
CA GLN A 315 -18.41 39.73 -13.58
C GLN A 315 -19.58 40.63 -13.19
N ARG A 316 -20.44 40.19 -12.26
CA ARG A 316 -21.53 41.02 -11.73
C ARG A 316 -20.99 42.28 -11.05
N PHE A 317 -19.90 42.18 -10.27
CA PHE A 317 -19.27 43.36 -9.66
C PHE A 317 -18.66 44.32 -10.68
N LEU A 318 -18.06 43.82 -11.76
CA LEU A 318 -17.58 44.64 -12.86
C LEU A 318 -18.73 45.38 -13.56
N ASN A 319 -19.82 44.68 -13.87
CA ASN A 319 -20.98 45.28 -14.52
C ASN A 319 -21.60 46.38 -13.65
N ARG A 320 -21.83 46.10 -12.36
CA ARG A 320 -22.32 47.10 -11.39
C ARG A 320 -21.41 48.33 -11.32
N ALA A 321 -20.09 48.14 -11.31
CA ALA A 321 -19.14 49.24 -11.28
C ALA A 321 -19.15 50.05 -12.60
N ALA A 322 -19.36 49.40 -13.74
CA ALA A 322 -19.49 50.06 -15.04
C ALA A 322 -20.77 50.89 -15.11
N ASP A 323 -21.90 50.37 -14.62
CA ASP A 323 -23.19 51.09 -14.58
C ASP A 323 -23.07 52.37 -13.72
N ILE A 324 -22.41 52.28 -12.56
CA ILE A 324 -22.16 53.44 -11.69
C ILE A 324 -21.27 54.48 -12.40
N LEU A 325 -20.21 54.03 -13.09
CA LEU A 325 -19.36 54.94 -13.85
C LEU A 325 -20.13 55.63 -14.97
N GLU A 326 -20.97 54.90 -15.71
CA GLU A 326 -21.77 55.46 -16.79
C GLU A 326 -22.76 56.51 -16.28
N GLU A 327 -23.44 56.24 -15.16
CA GLU A 327 -24.34 57.20 -14.53
C GLU A 327 -23.61 58.46 -14.03
N LEU A 328 -22.42 58.30 -13.43
CA LEU A 328 -21.60 59.44 -13.02
C LEU A 328 -21.07 60.26 -14.21
N ASP A 329 -20.69 59.61 -15.31
CA ASP A 329 -20.27 60.30 -16.53
C ASP A 329 -21.45 61.05 -17.19
N ARG A 330 -22.69 60.49 -17.15
CA ARG A 330 -23.91 61.19 -17.61
C ARG A 330 -24.23 62.43 -16.77
N ARG A 331 -23.89 62.42 -15.49
CA ARG A 331 -24.13 63.51 -14.53
C ARG A 331 -22.97 64.50 -14.36
N ARG A 332 -21.92 64.34 -15.18
CA ARG A 332 -20.66 65.09 -15.06
C ARG A 332 -20.81 66.61 -15.07
N ASP A 333 -21.69 67.13 -15.92
CA ASP A 333 -21.92 68.57 -16.07
C ASP A 333 -23.08 69.09 -15.20
N ILE A 334 -23.63 68.22 -14.33
CA ILE A 334 -24.78 68.52 -13.46
C ILE A 334 -24.31 68.62 -12.00
N ASP A 335 -23.90 67.48 -11.44
CA ASP A 335 -23.63 67.36 -10.00
C ASP A 335 -22.55 66.32 -9.63
N ALA A 336 -22.06 65.51 -10.58
CA ALA A 336 -21.02 64.51 -10.31
C ALA A 336 -19.62 65.15 -10.19
N LEU A 337 -18.93 64.88 -9.08
CA LEU A 337 -17.59 65.41 -8.86
C LEU A 337 -16.56 64.66 -9.73
N GLN A 338 -15.60 65.38 -10.31
CA GLN A 338 -14.52 64.77 -11.10
C GLN A 338 -13.73 63.70 -10.32
N SER A 339 -13.57 63.88 -9.00
CA SER A 339 -12.94 62.89 -8.12
C SER A 339 -13.75 61.59 -8.00
N GLN A 340 -15.08 61.65 -8.02
CA GLN A 340 -15.96 60.47 -8.01
C GLN A 340 -15.84 59.69 -9.31
N ILE A 341 -15.84 60.39 -10.46
CA ILE A 341 -15.64 59.76 -11.77
C ILE A 341 -14.27 59.07 -11.84
N VAL A 342 -13.19 59.73 -11.41
CA VAL A 342 -11.85 59.14 -11.39
C VAL A 342 -11.81 57.90 -10.48
N ARG A 343 -12.45 57.94 -9.30
CA ARG A 343 -12.54 56.78 -8.40
C ARG A 343 -13.33 55.63 -9.03
N ALA A 344 -14.46 55.93 -9.69
CA ALA A 344 -15.26 54.92 -10.38
C ALA A 344 -14.49 54.27 -11.54
N ARG A 345 -13.75 55.06 -12.34
CA ARG A 345 -12.86 54.53 -13.40
C ARG A 345 -11.77 53.63 -12.82
N ALA A 346 -11.16 54.03 -11.71
CA ALA A 346 -10.16 53.20 -11.02
C ALA A 346 -10.77 51.87 -10.53
N ALA A 347 -11.98 51.90 -9.97
CA ALA A 347 -12.69 50.70 -9.53
C ALA A 347 -12.99 49.76 -10.71
N VAL A 348 -13.54 50.27 -11.82
CA VAL A 348 -13.78 49.49 -13.06
C VAL A 348 -12.48 48.87 -13.58
N ALA A 349 -11.39 49.63 -13.62
CA ALA A 349 -10.08 49.12 -14.07
C ALA A 349 -9.57 48.00 -13.13
N SER A 350 -9.72 48.15 -11.82
CA SER A 350 -9.37 47.13 -10.83
C SER A 350 -10.18 45.84 -11.04
N ARG A 351 -11.51 45.96 -11.18
CA ARG A 351 -12.39 44.81 -11.42
C ARG A 351 -12.07 44.11 -12.75
N ARG A 352 -11.71 44.84 -13.81
CA ARG A 352 -11.23 44.24 -15.07
C ARG A 352 -9.98 43.40 -14.85
N ALA A 353 -9.03 43.87 -14.05
CA ALA A 353 -7.83 43.09 -13.73
C ALA A 353 -8.16 41.81 -12.93
N GLU A 354 -9.10 41.88 -11.99
CA GLU A 354 -9.58 40.71 -11.23
C GLU A 354 -10.21 39.64 -12.14
N ILE A 355 -10.96 40.05 -13.17
CA ILE A 355 -11.54 39.12 -14.16
C ILE A 355 -10.46 38.37 -14.94
N VAL A 356 -9.41 39.08 -15.38
CA VAL A 356 -8.30 38.45 -16.11
C VAL A 356 -7.68 37.34 -15.25
N ARG A 357 -7.41 37.63 -13.98
CA ARG A 357 -6.88 36.61 -13.06
C ARG A 357 -7.85 35.45 -12.86
N SER A 358 -9.13 35.73 -12.60
CA SER A 358 -10.14 34.68 -12.35
C SER A 358 -10.31 33.72 -13.53
N ARG A 359 -10.17 34.20 -14.77
CA ARG A 359 -10.18 33.34 -15.97
C ARG A 359 -9.01 32.37 -15.98
N THR A 360 -7.83 32.80 -15.55
CA THR A 360 -6.65 31.92 -15.43
C THR A 360 -6.85 30.89 -14.31
N GLU A 361 -7.46 31.26 -13.19
CA GLU A 361 -7.72 30.29 -12.10
C GLU A 361 -8.65 29.15 -12.54
N ILE A 362 -9.67 29.41 -13.37
CA ILE A 362 -10.49 28.35 -13.98
C ILE A 362 -9.62 27.42 -14.84
N GLN A 363 -8.78 27.97 -15.73
CA GLN A 363 -7.90 27.17 -16.59
C GLN A 363 -6.92 26.32 -15.77
N ASN A 364 -6.39 26.87 -14.68
CA ASN A 364 -5.54 26.15 -13.74
C ASN A 364 -6.29 25.01 -13.06
N ALA A 365 -7.53 25.25 -12.58
CA ALA A 365 -8.37 24.24 -11.95
C ALA A 365 -8.71 23.10 -12.92
N GLU A 366 -9.10 23.40 -14.16
CA GLU A 366 -9.34 22.38 -15.17
C GLU A 366 -8.06 21.60 -15.51
N SER A 367 -6.91 22.29 -15.61
CA SER A 367 -5.62 21.63 -15.89
C SER A 367 -5.21 20.68 -14.76
N ARG A 368 -5.44 21.09 -13.50
CA ARG A 368 -5.24 20.23 -12.33
C ARG A 368 -6.14 19.00 -12.38
N LEU A 369 -7.42 19.17 -12.72
CA LEU A 369 -8.34 18.05 -12.85
C LEU A 369 -7.90 17.08 -13.96
N ARG A 370 -7.56 17.58 -15.15
CA ARG A 370 -7.00 16.77 -16.25
C ARG A 370 -5.75 16.02 -15.85
N ALA A 371 -4.85 16.67 -15.10
CA ALA A 371 -3.59 16.07 -14.67
C ALA A 371 -3.78 14.93 -13.65
N LEU A 372 -4.82 14.97 -12.82
CA LEU A 372 -5.12 13.92 -11.84
C LEU A 372 -5.86 12.72 -12.48
N VAL A 373 -6.76 12.99 -13.43
CA VAL A 373 -7.63 11.99 -14.08
C VAL A 373 -6.94 11.30 -15.26
N ASN A 374 -6.15 12.05 -16.03
CA ASN A 374 -5.44 11.62 -17.24
C ASN A 374 -6.33 10.96 -18.33
N ASP A 375 -7.64 11.22 -18.33
CA ASP A 375 -8.53 10.69 -19.35
C ASP A 375 -8.39 11.49 -20.66
N PRO A 376 -8.03 10.85 -21.79
CA PRO A 376 -7.94 11.51 -23.09
C PRO A 376 -9.24 12.19 -23.54
N ARG A 377 -10.40 11.74 -23.04
CA ARG A 377 -11.71 12.34 -23.32
C ARG A 377 -11.87 13.74 -22.73
N LEU A 378 -11.07 14.12 -21.73
CA LEU A 378 -11.07 15.48 -21.15
C LEU A 378 -10.33 16.51 -22.02
N GLY A 379 -9.81 16.09 -23.18
CA GLY A 379 -9.30 16.95 -24.25
C GLY A 379 -8.15 17.88 -23.85
N ASP A 380 -7.80 18.76 -24.78
CA ASP A 380 -6.86 19.86 -24.54
C ASP A 380 -7.60 21.06 -23.92
N GLY A 381 -7.06 21.61 -22.83
CA GLY A 381 -7.61 22.78 -22.17
C GLY A 381 -7.66 24.04 -23.03
N LEU A 382 -6.95 24.09 -24.16
CA LEU A 382 -7.08 25.19 -25.13
C LEU A 382 -8.32 25.09 -26.01
N MET A 383 -8.87 23.89 -26.22
CA MET A 383 -9.97 23.63 -27.15
C MET A 383 -11.28 23.26 -26.45
N LEU A 384 -11.18 22.68 -25.24
CA LEU A 384 -12.31 22.14 -24.50
C LEU A 384 -12.42 22.79 -23.12
N GLU A 385 -13.60 23.31 -22.77
CA GLU A 385 -13.94 23.74 -21.41
C GLU A 385 -14.60 22.59 -20.63
N LEU A 386 -14.23 22.40 -19.36
CA LEU A 386 -14.91 21.45 -18.48
C LEU A 386 -15.99 22.17 -17.66
N ILE A 387 -17.20 21.60 -17.66
CA ILE A 387 -18.35 22.17 -16.96
C ILE A 387 -18.82 21.19 -15.87
N PRO A 388 -18.55 21.44 -14.58
CA PRO A 388 -19.07 20.61 -13.50
C PRO A 388 -20.59 20.75 -13.42
N GLN A 389 -21.31 19.62 -13.43
CA GLN A 389 -22.79 19.57 -13.44
C GLN A 389 -23.41 19.23 -12.08
N ASP A 390 -22.62 18.86 -11.08
CA ASP A 390 -23.15 18.54 -9.76
C ASP A 390 -23.33 19.79 -8.90
N GLN A 391 -24.39 19.81 -8.11
CA GLN A 391 -24.70 20.88 -7.18
C GLN A 391 -24.14 20.58 -5.78
N PRO A 392 -23.47 21.54 -5.10
CA PRO A 392 -23.02 21.36 -3.73
C PRO A 392 -24.19 21.05 -2.79
N SER A 393 -24.00 20.12 -1.84
CA SER A 393 -25.01 19.84 -0.82
C SER A 393 -25.16 21.02 0.13
N THR A 394 -26.38 21.50 0.32
CA THR A 394 -26.76 22.52 1.31
C THR A 394 -27.51 21.95 2.50
N ARG A 395 -27.67 20.61 2.54
CA ARG A 395 -28.42 19.90 3.58
C ARG A 395 -27.49 19.56 4.74
N ALA A 396 -28.02 19.68 5.96
CA ALA A 396 -27.33 19.16 7.13
C ALA A 396 -27.27 17.63 7.05
N GLU A 397 -26.08 17.08 7.22
CA GLU A 397 -25.91 15.64 7.44
C GLU A 397 -25.63 15.39 8.92
N GLU A 398 -26.47 14.59 9.56
CA GLU A 398 -26.24 14.12 10.92
C GLU A 398 -25.27 12.93 10.88
N ILE A 399 -24.03 13.16 11.32
CA ILE A 399 -22.99 12.14 11.36
C ILE A 399 -22.81 11.65 12.79
N ASP A 400 -23.16 10.39 13.05
CA ASP A 400 -22.90 9.73 14.34
C ASP A 400 -21.38 9.49 14.48
N LEU A 401 -20.78 10.17 15.47
CA LEU A 401 -19.35 10.06 15.75
C LEU A 401 -18.94 8.65 16.14
N ARG A 402 -19.72 8.00 17.01
CA ARG A 402 -19.40 6.68 17.54
C ARG A 402 -19.43 5.63 16.44
N TRP A 403 -20.46 5.65 15.60
CA TRP A 403 -20.57 4.80 14.42
C TRP A 403 -19.43 5.06 13.42
N SER A 404 -19.06 6.33 13.23
CA SER A 404 -17.96 6.72 12.35
C SER A 404 -16.60 6.20 12.83
N VAL A 405 -16.31 6.29 14.13
CA VAL A 405 -15.07 5.76 14.73
C VAL A 405 -15.02 4.23 14.62
N GLU A 406 -16.13 3.54 14.91
CA GLU A 406 -16.20 2.08 14.75
C GLU A 406 -15.99 1.66 13.29
N THR A 407 -16.64 2.35 12.35
CA THR A 407 -16.49 2.11 10.92
C THR A 407 -15.05 2.37 10.46
N ALA A 408 -14.42 3.44 10.93
CA ALA A 408 -13.04 3.78 10.61
C ALA A 408 -12.07 2.71 11.13
N LEU A 409 -12.20 2.28 12.39
CA LEU A 409 -11.35 1.23 12.97
C LEU A 409 -11.47 -0.12 12.26
N GLN A 410 -12.61 -0.41 11.63
CA GLN A 410 -12.82 -1.66 10.89
C GLN A 410 -12.33 -1.59 9.43
N ASN A 411 -12.51 -0.45 8.76
CA ASN A 411 -12.35 -0.34 7.32
C ASN A 411 -11.14 0.47 6.86
N ARG A 412 -10.49 1.24 7.75
CA ARG A 412 -9.30 2.03 7.38
C ARG A 412 -8.14 1.11 6.99
N PRO A 413 -7.58 1.25 5.78
CA PRO A 413 -6.54 0.32 5.33
C PRO A 413 -5.27 0.35 6.18
N GLU A 414 -4.90 1.50 6.76
CA GLU A 414 -3.74 1.62 7.65
C GLU A 414 -3.85 0.79 8.95
N VAL A 415 -5.07 0.54 9.43
CA VAL A 415 -5.32 -0.39 10.55
C VAL A 415 -5.01 -1.82 10.11
N GLY A 416 -5.51 -2.22 8.94
CA GLY A 416 -5.22 -3.50 8.32
C GLY A 416 -3.71 -3.72 8.13
N GLN A 417 -3.02 -2.69 7.63
CA GLN A 417 -1.59 -2.73 7.36
C GLN A 417 -0.79 -2.93 8.65
N SER A 418 -1.13 -2.19 9.70
CA SER A 418 -0.48 -2.32 11.01
C SER A 418 -0.69 -3.71 11.64
N ILE A 419 -1.90 -4.27 11.54
CA ILE A 419 -2.17 -5.64 11.99
C ILE A 419 -1.30 -6.66 11.22
N LYS A 420 -1.17 -6.50 9.90
CA LYS A 420 -0.33 -7.37 9.06
C LYS A 420 1.16 -7.22 9.42
N GLN A 421 1.64 -6.01 9.73
CA GLN A 421 3.00 -5.79 10.23
C GLN A 421 3.25 -6.49 11.57
N ILE A 422 2.31 -6.42 12.53
CA ILE A 422 2.38 -7.16 13.80
C ILE A 422 2.43 -8.67 13.55
N ARG A 423 1.60 -9.19 12.63
CA ARG A 423 1.63 -10.63 12.26
C ARG A 423 2.99 -11.03 11.68
N ALA A 424 3.55 -10.24 10.76
CA ALA A 424 4.87 -10.49 10.19
C ALA A 424 5.96 -10.50 11.27
N ALA A 425 5.92 -9.55 12.22
CA ALA A 425 6.84 -9.52 13.35
C ALA A 425 6.67 -10.74 14.27
N GLY A 426 5.43 -11.19 14.50
CA GLY A 426 5.13 -12.43 15.24
C GLY A 426 5.73 -13.67 14.57
N VAL A 427 5.64 -13.78 13.24
CA VAL A 427 6.30 -14.86 12.47
C VAL A 427 7.82 -14.78 12.65
N ARG A 428 8.42 -13.59 12.51
CA ARG A 428 9.88 -13.38 12.71
C ARG A 428 10.33 -13.73 14.13
N GLN A 429 9.51 -13.46 15.15
CA GLN A 429 9.79 -13.87 16.52
C GLN A 429 9.81 -15.40 16.66
N ARG A 430 8.85 -16.11 16.05
CA ARG A 430 8.81 -17.58 16.07
C ARG A 430 10.00 -18.23 15.34
N ILE A 431 10.46 -17.63 14.23
CA ILE A 431 11.71 -18.03 13.58
C ILE A 431 12.87 -17.93 14.58
N ALA A 432 13.02 -16.77 15.23
CA ALA A 432 14.09 -16.54 16.19
C ALA A 432 13.99 -17.45 17.44
N GLU A 433 12.78 -17.85 17.82
CA GLU A 433 12.54 -18.84 18.88
C GLU A 433 13.07 -20.22 18.48
N ASN A 434 12.79 -20.67 17.25
CA ASN A 434 13.34 -21.91 16.72
C ASN A 434 14.87 -21.89 16.61
N GLU A 435 15.47 -20.75 16.27
CA GLU A 435 16.93 -20.58 16.20
C GLU A 435 17.66 -20.75 17.55
N ILE A 436 16.95 -20.66 18.68
CA ILE A 436 17.54 -20.87 20.01
C ILE A 436 17.78 -22.37 20.28
N LEU A 437 17.02 -23.25 19.63
CA LEU A 437 17.12 -24.69 19.79
C LEU A 437 18.48 -25.22 19.30
N PRO A 438 18.95 -26.36 19.84
CA PRO A 438 20.11 -27.04 19.29
C PRO A 438 19.81 -27.58 17.88
N GLN A 439 20.84 -27.69 17.05
CA GLN A 439 20.73 -28.37 15.77
C GLN A 439 20.92 -29.85 15.98
N LEU A 440 19.91 -30.62 15.59
CA LEU A 440 19.95 -32.08 15.57
C LEU A 440 19.50 -32.53 14.19
N ASN A 441 20.40 -33.12 13.40
CA ASN A 441 20.11 -33.59 12.06
C ASN A 441 20.17 -35.12 12.02
N ALA A 442 19.17 -35.74 11.39
CA ALA A 442 19.25 -37.12 10.95
C ALA A 442 19.81 -37.16 9.53
N ILE A 443 20.88 -37.92 9.32
CA ILE A 443 21.59 -38.03 8.06
C ILE A 443 21.47 -39.48 7.59
N LEU A 444 20.98 -39.65 6.38
CA LEU A 444 20.96 -40.90 5.63
C LEU A 444 21.74 -40.67 4.35
N GLU A 445 22.78 -41.47 4.13
CA GLU A 445 23.53 -41.51 2.88
C GLU A 445 23.53 -42.94 2.37
N MET A 446 23.21 -43.11 1.10
CA MET A 446 23.30 -44.38 0.40
C MET A 446 24.13 -44.16 -0.85
N TYR A 447 25.10 -45.03 -1.11
CA TYR A 447 25.84 -44.98 -2.35
C TYR A 447 26.16 -46.36 -2.90
N ALA A 448 26.25 -46.43 -4.22
CA ALA A 448 26.78 -47.58 -4.95
C ALA A 448 27.93 -47.09 -5.82
N SER A 449 29.07 -47.77 -5.75
CA SER A 449 30.26 -47.39 -6.50
C SER A 449 30.82 -48.53 -7.32
N GLY A 450 31.27 -48.21 -8.54
CA GLY A 450 32.00 -49.12 -9.40
C GLY A 450 33.39 -48.59 -9.70
N LEU A 451 34.31 -49.51 -9.97
CA LEU A 451 35.71 -49.20 -10.26
C LEU A 451 36.21 -50.17 -11.32
N ARG A 452 36.87 -49.63 -12.35
CA ARG A 452 37.51 -50.45 -13.38
C ARG A 452 38.78 -49.80 -13.89
N GLY A 453 39.81 -50.61 -14.14
CA GLY A 453 41.06 -50.13 -14.75
C GLY A 453 40.94 -49.77 -16.23
N ALA A 454 42.07 -49.40 -16.82
CA ALA A 454 42.21 -49.09 -18.25
C ALA A 454 41.28 -47.97 -18.74
N SER A 455 41.00 -46.99 -17.88
CA SER A 455 40.13 -45.84 -18.15
C SER A 455 38.71 -46.22 -18.58
N ASN A 456 38.23 -47.42 -18.20
CA ASN A 456 36.95 -47.94 -18.69
C ASN A 456 35.75 -47.40 -17.89
N LEU A 457 35.30 -46.19 -18.24
CA LEU A 457 34.14 -45.54 -17.63
C LEU A 457 32.86 -46.36 -17.77
N GLY A 458 32.58 -46.89 -18.97
CA GLY A 458 31.38 -47.71 -19.21
C GLY A 458 31.36 -48.97 -18.34
N GLY A 459 32.51 -49.64 -18.22
CA GLY A 459 32.67 -50.78 -17.33
C GLY A 459 32.50 -50.40 -15.86
N SER A 460 33.04 -49.26 -15.42
CA SER A 460 32.84 -48.78 -14.04
C SER A 460 31.36 -48.46 -13.74
N LEU A 461 30.57 -48.00 -14.72
CA LEU A 461 29.13 -47.76 -14.58
C LEU A 461 28.34 -49.07 -14.50
N THR A 462 28.73 -50.08 -15.26
CA THR A 462 28.13 -51.42 -15.14
C THR A 462 28.48 -52.06 -13.81
N ASP A 463 29.77 -52.03 -13.45
CA ASP A 463 30.29 -52.61 -12.21
C ASP A 463 29.65 -51.96 -10.98
N GLN A 464 29.20 -50.70 -11.06
CA GLN A 464 28.46 -50.00 -10.01
C GLN A 464 27.24 -50.77 -9.48
N PHE A 465 26.49 -51.42 -10.38
CA PHE A 465 25.26 -52.14 -10.05
C PHE A 465 25.42 -53.66 -10.16
N ALA A 466 26.40 -54.14 -10.94
CA ALA A 466 26.64 -55.57 -11.14
C ALA A 466 27.54 -56.18 -10.07
N THR A 467 28.57 -55.45 -9.64
CA THR A 467 29.59 -55.93 -8.69
C THR A 467 29.64 -55.06 -7.43
N GLY A 468 29.23 -53.80 -7.54
CA GLY A 468 29.20 -52.83 -6.45
C GLY A 468 28.12 -53.19 -5.45
N GLU A 469 28.52 -53.28 -4.18
CA GLU A 469 27.60 -53.51 -3.08
C GLU A 469 27.04 -52.16 -2.59
N PRO A 470 25.71 -52.04 -2.41
CA PRO A 470 25.11 -50.83 -1.89
C PRO A 470 25.60 -50.59 -0.45
N SER A 471 26.21 -49.43 -0.24
CA SER A 471 26.62 -48.96 1.07
C SER A 471 25.60 -47.97 1.60
N TYR A 472 25.30 -48.02 2.89
CA TYR A 472 24.41 -47.07 3.55
C TYR A 472 25.01 -46.64 4.88
N SER A 473 24.82 -45.38 5.24
CA SER A 473 25.19 -44.81 6.52
C SER A 473 24.00 -44.06 7.12
N VAL A 474 23.80 -44.22 8.42
CA VAL A 474 22.78 -43.52 9.18
C VAL A 474 23.48 -42.86 10.37
N GLY A 475 23.29 -41.56 10.52
CA GLY A 475 23.95 -40.76 11.56
C GLY A 475 23.03 -39.73 12.17
N LEU A 476 23.31 -39.37 13.42
CA LEU A 476 22.74 -38.20 14.08
C LEU A 476 23.86 -37.18 14.31
N GLN A 477 23.65 -35.95 13.89
CA GLN A 477 24.59 -34.85 14.10
C GLN A 477 23.98 -33.82 15.04
N TYR A 478 24.62 -33.60 16.19
CA TYR A 478 24.21 -32.61 17.19
C TYR A 478 25.19 -31.44 17.24
N GLU A 479 24.69 -30.22 17.21
CA GLU A 479 25.48 -28.99 17.34
C GLU A 479 24.74 -27.94 18.18
N MET A 480 25.42 -27.39 19.20
CA MET A 480 24.88 -26.31 20.02
C MET A 480 26.01 -25.40 20.51
N PRO A 481 25.98 -24.09 20.20
CA PRO A 481 26.90 -23.13 20.80
C PRO A 481 26.66 -23.06 22.31
N ILE A 482 27.69 -23.28 23.12
CA ILE A 482 27.60 -23.38 24.60
C ILE A 482 26.80 -22.22 25.21
N TRP A 483 27.09 -20.99 24.79
CA TRP A 483 26.45 -19.81 25.36
C TRP A 483 25.20 -19.35 24.58
N ASN A 484 25.10 -19.70 23.30
CA ASN A 484 24.08 -19.29 22.33
C ASN A 484 23.60 -17.81 22.45
N ARG A 485 24.52 -16.88 22.80
CA ARG A 485 24.18 -15.48 23.13
C ARG A 485 23.57 -14.73 21.94
N ALA A 486 24.06 -15.01 20.73
CA ALA A 486 23.58 -14.34 19.52
C ALA A 486 22.11 -14.69 19.21
N ALA A 487 21.71 -15.97 19.26
CA ALA A 487 20.32 -16.36 19.01
C ALA A 487 19.38 -15.83 20.09
N LYS A 488 19.80 -15.90 21.37
CA LYS A 488 19.04 -15.32 22.50
C LYS A 488 18.85 -13.80 22.33
N ALA A 489 19.89 -13.08 21.92
CA ALA A 489 19.80 -11.64 21.66
C ALA A 489 18.87 -11.33 20.47
N ARG A 490 18.93 -12.10 19.37
CA ARG A 490 18.02 -11.96 18.23
C ARG A 490 16.56 -12.19 18.64
N TYR A 491 16.27 -13.23 19.40
CA TYR A 491 14.93 -13.50 19.92
C TYR A 491 14.42 -12.36 20.81
N ASN A 492 15.24 -11.89 21.76
CA ASN A 492 14.89 -10.77 22.61
C ASN A 492 14.62 -9.49 21.80
N ARG A 493 15.44 -9.21 20.78
CA ARG A 493 15.20 -8.11 19.84
C ARG A 493 13.86 -8.25 19.12
N ARG A 494 13.56 -9.43 18.54
CA ARG A 494 12.26 -9.66 17.86
C ARG A 494 11.07 -9.49 18.80
N ARG A 495 11.20 -9.92 20.06
CA ARG A 495 10.17 -9.71 21.09
C ARG A 495 9.95 -8.22 21.40
N MET A 496 11.02 -7.41 21.42
CA MET A 496 10.92 -5.97 21.64
C MET A 496 10.33 -5.26 20.41
N GLU A 497 10.74 -5.64 19.19
CA GLU A 497 10.16 -5.15 17.94
C GLU A 497 8.65 -5.42 17.88
N LEU A 498 8.19 -6.61 18.30
CA LEU A 498 6.75 -6.92 18.36
C LEU A 498 6.00 -5.99 19.31
N ARG A 499 6.51 -5.79 20.54
CA ARG A 499 5.90 -4.86 21.50
C ARG A 499 5.88 -3.42 20.99
N GLN A 500 6.94 -3.01 20.28
CA GLN A 500 7.00 -1.69 19.66
C GLN A 500 5.90 -1.52 18.63
N LEU A 501 5.67 -2.52 17.77
CA LEU A 501 4.60 -2.50 16.77
C LEU A 501 3.20 -2.51 17.41
N GLU A 502 3.01 -3.25 18.50
CA GLU A 502 1.76 -3.22 19.27
C GLU A 502 1.48 -1.83 19.87
N ALA A 503 2.51 -1.16 20.38
CA ALA A 503 2.38 0.21 20.90
C ALA A 503 2.12 1.22 19.77
N GLN A 504 2.80 1.08 18.62
CA GLN A 504 2.56 1.90 17.43
C GLN A 504 1.13 1.74 16.92
N PHE A 505 0.59 0.52 16.89
CA PHE A 505 -0.80 0.27 16.53
C PHE A 505 -1.78 1.02 17.44
N ARG A 506 -1.55 1.02 18.75
CA ARG A 506 -2.39 1.79 19.69
C ARG A 506 -2.32 3.30 19.42
N ALA A 507 -1.13 3.82 19.12
CA ALA A 507 -0.96 5.23 18.75
C ALA A 507 -1.68 5.56 17.44
N THR A 508 -1.58 4.69 16.42
CA THR A 508 -2.31 4.84 15.15
C THR A 508 -3.82 4.83 15.37
N ALA A 509 -4.35 3.92 16.20
CA ALA A 509 -5.79 3.86 16.51
C ALA A 509 -6.28 5.14 17.24
N ALA A 510 -5.49 5.67 18.16
CA ALA A 510 -5.80 6.94 18.84
C ALA A 510 -5.80 8.12 17.86
N ASN A 511 -4.78 8.21 16.98
CA ASN A 511 -4.71 9.25 15.95
C ASN A 511 -5.88 9.15 14.96
N LEU A 512 -6.28 7.94 14.58
CA LEU A 512 -7.42 7.73 13.70
C LEU A 512 -8.73 8.19 14.36
N THR A 513 -8.90 7.91 15.66
CA THR A 513 -10.07 8.38 16.42
C THR A 513 -10.11 9.91 16.42
N LEU A 514 -8.97 10.56 16.68
CA LEU A 514 -8.83 12.02 16.62
C LEU A 514 -9.12 12.59 15.22
N GLU A 515 -8.65 11.91 14.16
CA GLU A 515 -8.90 12.33 12.77
C GLU A 515 -10.40 12.28 12.44
N VAL A 516 -11.09 11.22 12.85
CA VAL A 516 -12.55 11.08 12.67
C VAL A 516 -13.29 12.15 13.48
N GLU A 517 -12.92 12.34 14.75
CA GLU A 517 -13.52 13.40 15.57
C GLU A 517 -13.38 14.78 14.95
N ARG A 518 -12.19 15.10 14.41
CA ARG A 518 -11.95 16.35 13.71
C ARG A 518 -12.79 16.46 12.45
N ALA A 519 -12.84 15.41 11.63
CA ALA A 519 -13.63 15.42 10.40
C ALA A 519 -15.13 15.61 10.69
N VAL A 520 -15.68 14.94 11.70
CA VAL A 520 -17.09 15.10 12.11
C VAL A 520 -17.36 16.53 12.58
N ARG A 521 -16.51 17.07 13.48
CA ARG A 521 -16.64 18.46 13.96
C ARG A 521 -16.50 19.47 12.82
N GLU A 522 -15.59 19.23 11.88
CA GLU A 522 -15.36 20.10 10.73
C GLU A 522 -16.59 20.18 9.83
N VAL A 523 -17.28 19.05 9.58
CA VAL A 523 -18.53 19.03 8.80
C VAL A 523 -19.61 19.86 9.49
N THR A 524 -19.82 19.68 10.79
CA THR A 524 -20.80 20.46 11.55
C THR A 524 -20.45 21.95 11.57
N THR A 525 -19.18 22.28 11.79
CA THR A 525 -18.69 23.66 11.85
C THR A 525 -18.84 24.35 10.49
N THR A 526 -18.41 23.69 9.41
CA THR A 526 -18.53 24.21 8.03
C THR A 526 -19.98 24.44 7.65
N TYR A 527 -20.90 23.58 8.08
CA TYR A 527 -22.33 23.78 7.87
C TYR A 527 -22.86 25.03 8.58
N GLN A 528 -22.50 25.22 9.86
CA GLN A 528 -22.89 26.42 10.62
C GLN A 528 -22.28 27.70 10.03
N GLU A 529 -21.01 27.66 9.62
CA GLU A 529 -20.35 28.78 8.94
C GLU A 529 -21.03 29.11 7.61
N MET A 530 -21.44 28.09 6.84
CA MET A 530 -22.19 28.29 5.60
C MET A 530 -23.51 29.03 5.87
N LEU A 531 -24.28 28.62 6.89
CA LEU A 531 -25.54 29.28 7.27
C LEU A 531 -25.31 30.74 7.71
N ALA A 532 -24.30 30.98 8.54
CA ALA A 532 -23.95 32.32 9.01
C ALA A 532 -23.50 33.24 7.85
N ASN A 533 -22.64 32.74 6.98
CA ASN A 533 -22.18 33.47 5.80
C ASN A 533 -23.31 33.74 4.81
N PHE A 534 -24.26 32.82 4.68
CA PHE A 534 -25.46 33.04 3.87
C PHE A 534 -26.34 34.17 4.44
N GLY A 535 -26.57 34.19 5.75
CA GLY A 535 -27.27 35.29 6.42
C GLY A 535 -26.54 36.63 6.27
N ALA A 536 -25.21 36.64 6.43
CA ALA A 536 -24.39 37.82 6.21
C ALA A 536 -24.46 38.33 4.76
N MET A 537 -24.47 37.41 3.79
CA MET A 537 -24.63 37.73 2.37
C MET A 537 -26.00 38.39 2.10
N GLN A 538 -27.09 37.85 2.65
CA GLN A 538 -28.43 38.44 2.48
C GLN A 538 -28.52 39.84 3.08
N ALA A 539 -27.98 40.03 4.29
CA ALA A 539 -27.96 41.35 4.95
C ALA A 539 -27.14 42.37 4.14
N ALA A 540 -25.97 41.95 3.63
CA ALA A 540 -25.14 42.81 2.78
C ALA A 540 -25.82 43.15 1.45
N ASP A 541 -26.53 42.20 0.82
CA ASP A 541 -27.30 42.47 -0.40
C ASP A 541 -28.42 43.48 -0.14
N ALA A 542 -29.15 43.34 0.97
CA ALA A 542 -30.19 44.28 1.38
C ALA A 542 -29.63 45.69 1.64
N GLU A 543 -28.48 45.81 2.31
CA GLU A 543 -27.79 47.08 2.53
C GLU A 543 -27.36 47.72 1.21
N VAL A 544 -26.74 46.95 0.31
CA VAL A 544 -26.32 47.43 -1.01
C VAL A 544 -27.52 47.90 -1.83
N ASN A 545 -28.64 47.19 -1.79
CA ASN A 545 -29.87 47.58 -2.48
C ASN A 545 -30.43 48.88 -1.89
N TYR A 546 -30.49 49.01 -0.57
CA TYR A 546 -30.92 50.23 0.11
C TYR A 546 -30.04 51.44 -0.24
N ILE A 547 -28.71 51.29 -0.18
CA ILE A 547 -27.77 52.37 -0.54
C ILE A 547 -27.96 52.77 -2.01
N PHE A 548 -28.17 51.79 -2.89
CA PHE A 548 -28.35 52.05 -4.31
C PHE A 548 -29.67 52.78 -4.60
N GLU A 549 -30.79 52.37 -3.99
CA GLU A 549 -32.07 53.08 -4.08
C GLU A 549 -31.97 54.51 -3.55
N ARG A 550 -31.33 54.70 -2.38
CA ARG A 550 -31.10 56.03 -1.82
C ARG A 550 -30.27 56.91 -2.76
N TRP A 551 -29.21 56.36 -3.34
CA TRP A 551 -28.36 57.09 -4.29
C TRP A 551 -29.12 57.50 -5.56
N GLN A 552 -30.06 56.69 -6.03
CA GLN A 552 -30.93 57.03 -7.16
C GLN A 552 -31.96 58.11 -6.82
N LEU A 553 -32.56 58.06 -5.62
CA LEU A 553 -33.66 58.95 -5.22
C LEU A 553 -33.17 60.29 -4.64
N LEU A 554 -31.99 60.33 -4.01
CA LEU A 554 -31.42 61.53 -3.36
C LEU A 554 -29.95 61.74 -3.79
N PRO A 555 -29.70 62.15 -5.05
CA PRO A 555 -28.37 62.50 -5.51
C PRO A 555 -27.84 63.75 -4.79
N GLY A 556 -27.07 63.58 -3.70
CA GLY A 556 -26.35 64.67 -3.03
C GLY A 556 -26.45 64.75 -1.50
N SER A 557 -27.17 63.85 -0.83
CA SER A 557 -27.32 63.82 0.65
C SER A 557 -26.49 62.74 1.34
#